data_AF-A0A355M637-F1
#
_entry.id   AF-A0A355M637-F1
#
_cell.length_a   1.000
_cell.length_b   1.000
_cell.length_c   1.000
_cell.angle_alpha   90.00
_cell.angle_beta   90.00
_cell.angle_gamma   90.00
#
_symmetry.space_group_name_H-M   'P 1'
#
loop_
_entity.id
_entity.type
_entity.pdbx_description
1 polymer ?
#
loop_
_entity_poly.entity_id
_entity_poly.type
_entity_poly.pdbx_seq_one_letter_code
_entity_poly.pdbx_strand_id
1 'polypeptide(L)'
;MPVIMSKYKGFLSLNQRAEIIAEHRYEKNASQADRLKAMLLLDDGYTFEQIAKLLLLDDQTIRNYLNNFEKGETKEIQSNTSRERLNIKELLMLKQEKP
;
A
#
# COMPACT_ATOMS: atom_id res chain seq x y z
N MET A 1 -23.47 -12.86 -8.47
CA MET A 1 -22.40 -12.17 -9.22
C MET A 1 -21.09 -12.86 -8.91
N PRO A 2 -20.28 -13.27 -9.90
CA PRO A 2 -18.96 -13.81 -9.60
C PRO A 2 -18.12 -12.68 -9.00
N VAL A 3 -17.62 -12.89 -7.78
CA VAL A 3 -16.63 -12.01 -7.16
C VAL A 3 -15.35 -12.22 -7.96
N ILE A 4 -15.02 -11.29 -8.85
CA ILE A 4 -13.71 -11.29 -9.51
C ILE A 4 -12.70 -11.01 -8.40
N MET A 5 -12.12 -12.08 -7.85
CA MET A 5 -11.13 -12.01 -6.79
C MET A 5 -9.81 -11.57 -7.41
N SER A 6 -9.26 -10.47 -6.89
CA SER A 6 -7.93 -10.03 -7.25
C SER A 6 -6.88 -11.11 -6.97
N LYS A 7 -5.90 -11.26 -7.86
CA LYS A 7 -4.71 -12.11 -7.67
C LYS A 7 -3.97 -11.78 -6.36
N TYR A 8 -4.13 -10.55 -5.87
CA TYR A 8 -3.38 -10.00 -4.75
C TYR A 8 -4.07 -10.19 -3.40
N LYS A 9 -5.03 -11.11 -3.27
CA LYS A 9 -5.67 -11.37 -1.98
C LYS A 9 -4.70 -12.07 -1.01
N GLY A 10 -4.56 -11.56 0.21
CA GLY A 10 -3.79 -12.19 1.29
C GLY A 10 -2.27 -12.15 1.10
N PHE A 11 -1.75 -11.13 0.43
CA PHE A 11 -0.31 -10.96 0.20
C PHE A 11 0.41 -10.25 1.35
N LEU A 12 -0.34 -9.57 2.23
CA LEU A 12 0.21 -8.93 3.43
C LEU A 12 0.20 -9.93 4.59
N SER A 13 1.30 -9.97 5.34
CA SER A 13 1.32 -10.61 6.66
C SER A 13 0.48 -9.81 7.66
N LEU A 14 0.08 -10.47 8.76
CA LEU A 14 -0.69 -9.82 9.84
C LEU A 14 0.00 -8.58 10.41
N ASN A 15 1.34 -8.61 10.53
CA ASN A 15 2.12 -7.48 11.04
C ASN A 15 2.14 -6.32 10.04
N GLN A 16 2.41 -6.60 8.77
CA GLN A 16 2.41 -5.58 7.71
C GLN A 16 1.05 -4.90 7.59
N ARG A 17 -0.04 -5.69 7.66
CA ARG A 17 -1.39 -5.16 7.65
C ARG A 17 -1.65 -4.25 8.85
N ALA A 18 -1.23 -4.66 10.05
CA ALA A 18 -1.38 -3.87 11.26
C ALA A 18 -0.59 -2.55 11.21
N GLU A 19 0.64 -2.59 10.70
CA GLU A 19 1.49 -1.41 10.50
C GLU A 19 0.88 -0.42 9.51
N ILE A 20 0.39 -0.90 8.36
CA ILE A 20 -0.27 -0.05 7.35
C ILE A 20 -1.52 0.63 7.95
N ILE A 21 -2.30 -0.08 8.75
CA ILE A 21 -3.48 0.48 9.45
C ILE A 21 -3.05 1.54 10.48
N ALA A 22 -1.99 1.28 11.23
CA ALA A 22 -1.46 2.22 12.22
C ALA A 22 -0.92 3.48 11.53
N GLU A 23 -0.14 3.34 10.47
CA GLU A 23 0.44 4.45 9.71
C GLU A 23 -0.65 5.30 9.06
N HIS A 24 -1.66 4.66 8.45
CA HIS A 24 -2.80 5.34 7.83
C HIS A 24 -3.54 6.25 8.82
N ARG A 25 -3.65 5.83 10.09
CA ARG A 25 -4.32 6.61 11.15
C ARG A 25 -3.61 7.95 11.42
N TYR A 26 -2.30 8.01 11.25
CA TYR A 26 -1.49 9.19 11.57
C TYR A 26 -1.05 9.99 10.32
N GLU A 27 -1.24 9.43 9.13
CA GLU A 27 -0.88 10.06 7.86
C GLU A 27 -1.80 11.25 7.55
N LYS A 28 -1.17 12.38 7.21
CA LYS A 28 -1.86 13.64 6.86
C LYS A 28 -1.83 13.93 5.37
N ASN A 29 -0.92 13.29 4.64
CA ASN A 29 -0.84 13.41 3.19
C ASN A 29 -1.88 12.50 2.54
N ALA A 30 -2.87 13.11 1.87
CA ALA A 30 -3.97 12.39 1.24
C ALA A 30 -3.48 11.32 0.24
N SER A 31 -2.47 11.64 -0.58
CA SER A 31 -1.93 10.68 -1.56
C SER A 31 -1.26 9.48 -0.90
N GLN A 32 -0.56 9.68 0.22
CA GLN A 32 0.04 8.57 0.97
C GLN A 32 -1.04 7.73 1.66
N ALA A 33 -2.04 8.39 2.25
CA ALA A 33 -3.18 7.71 2.86
C ALA A 33 -3.94 6.84 1.84
N ASP A 34 -4.15 7.32 0.61
CA ASP A 34 -4.80 6.55 -0.45
C ASP A 34 -3.93 5.39 -0.94
N ARG A 35 -2.61 5.56 -0.98
CA ARG A 35 -1.68 4.45 -1.25
C ARG A 35 -1.81 3.34 -0.21
N LEU A 36 -1.85 3.69 1.08
CA LEU A 36 -2.01 2.71 2.17
C LEU A 36 -3.37 1.99 2.09
N LYS A 37 -4.47 2.73 1.86
CA LYS A 37 -5.79 2.14 1.63
C LYS A 37 -5.79 1.20 0.43
N ALA A 38 -5.16 1.58 -0.67
CA ALA A 38 -5.08 0.75 -1.86
C ALA A 38 -4.40 -0.60 -1.59
N MET A 39 -3.33 -0.62 -0.80
CA MET A 39 -2.68 -1.88 -0.41
C MET A 39 -3.59 -2.77 0.44
N LEU A 40 -4.30 -2.21 1.42
CA LEU A 40 -5.25 -2.96 2.25
C LEU A 40 -6.40 -3.54 1.42
N LEU A 41 -6.93 -2.77 0.47
CA LEU A 41 -8.02 -3.20 -0.40
C LEU A 41 -7.56 -4.28 -1.39
N LEU A 42 -6.35 -4.17 -1.94
CA LEU A 42 -5.77 -5.24 -2.77
C LEU A 42 -5.64 -6.54 -1.96
N ASP A 43 -5.17 -6.44 -0.71
CA ASP A 43 -5.03 -7.56 0.21
C ASP A 43 -6.38 -8.19 0.57
N ASP A 44 -7.42 -7.37 0.68
CA ASP A 44 -8.81 -7.81 0.87
C ASP A 44 -9.42 -8.45 -0.39
N GLY A 45 -8.72 -8.38 -1.53
CA GLY A 45 -9.08 -9.04 -2.78
C GLY A 45 -9.86 -8.16 -3.77
N TYR A 46 -9.92 -6.85 -3.55
CA TYR A 46 -10.52 -5.92 -4.50
C TYR A 46 -9.68 -5.79 -5.78
N THR A 47 -10.34 -5.67 -6.93
CA THR A 47 -9.67 -5.43 -8.21
C THR A 47 -9.21 -3.98 -8.35
N PHE A 48 -8.25 -3.71 -9.24
CA PHE A 48 -7.77 -2.34 -9.49
C PHE A 48 -8.90 -1.37 -9.84
N GLU A 49 -9.86 -1.79 -10.67
CA GLU A 49 -11.02 -1.00 -11.07
C GLU A 49 -11.95 -0.68 -9.89
N GLN A 50 -12.16 -1.63 -8.99
CA GLN A 50 -12.97 -1.42 -7.79
C GLN A 50 -12.31 -0.41 -6.85
N ILE A 51 -10.98 -0.52 -6.67
CA ILE A 51 -10.21 0.38 -5.82
C ILE A 51 -10.16 1.78 -6.44
N ALA A 52 -9.93 1.88 -7.75
CA ALA A 52 -9.98 3.13 -8.51
C ALA A 52 -11.31 3.87 -8.27
N LYS A 53 -12.43 3.15 -8.39
CA LYS A 53 -13.76 3.70 -8.10
C LYS A 53 -13.94 4.09 -6.62
N LEU A 54 -13.44 3.31 -5.68
CA LEU A 54 -13.61 3.57 -4.24
C LEU A 54 -12.80 4.77 -3.76
N LEU A 55 -11.57 4.92 -4.28
CA LEU A 55 -10.64 5.99 -3.91
C LEU A 55 -10.75 7.21 -4.83
N LEU A 56 -11.59 7.16 -5.87
CA LEU A 56 -11.72 8.20 -6.90
C LEU A 56 -10.39 8.50 -7.60
N LEU A 57 -9.66 7.44 -7.93
CA LEU A 57 -8.37 7.47 -8.63
C LEU A 57 -8.46 6.72 -9.96
N ASP A 58 -7.46 6.92 -10.81
CA ASP A 58 -7.29 6.13 -12.03
C ASP A 58 -6.70 4.74 -11.72
N ASP A 59 -7.10 3.69 -12.44
CA ASP A 59 -6.64 2.33 -12.17
C ASP A 59 -5.13 2.18 -12.39
N GLN A 60 -4.53 2.92 -13.33
CA GLN A 60 -3.09 2.97 -13.54
C GLN A 60 -2.36 3.53 -12.32
N THR A 61 -3.00 4.42 -11.55
CA THR A 61 -2.42 4.94 -10.30
C THR A 61 -2.31 3.82 -9.25
N ILE A 62 -3.32 2.97 -9.15
CA ILE A 62 -3.30 1.82 -8.23
C ILE A 62 -2.24 0.78 -8.67
N ARG A 63 -2.14 0.51 -9.97
CA ARG A 63 -1.08 -0.34 -10.54
C ARG A 63 0.31 0.20 -10.22
N ASN A 64 0.50 1.51 -10.34
CA ASN A 64 1.77 2.15 -9.99
C ASN A 64 2.08 2.03 -8.50
N TYR A 65 1.08 2.16 -7.62
CA TYR A 65 1.29 1.96 -6.18
C TYR A 65 1.77 0.55 -5.86
N LEU A 66 1.19 -0.47 -6.49
CA LEU A 66 1.60 -1.86 -6.33
C LEU A 66 2.99 -2.12 -6.91
N ASN A 67 3.26 -1.67 -8.14
CA ASN A 67 4.59 -1.80 -8.76
C ASN A 67 5.68 -1.17 -7.90
N ASN A 68 5.43 0.02 -7.35
CA ASN A 68 6.36 0.70 -6.45
C ASN A 68 6.55 -0.07 -5.14
N PHE A 69 5.49 -0.72 -4.64
CA PHE A 69 5.56 -1.58 -3.46
C PHE A 69 6.41 -2.84 -3.72
N GLU A 70 6.16 -3.55 -4.83
CA GLU A 70 6.89 -4.77 -5.22
C GLU A 70 8.37 -4.50 -5.50
N LYS A 71 8.70 -3.37 -6.13
CA LYS A 71 10.09 -2.97 -6.41
C LYS A 71 10.84 -2.43 -5.18
N GLY A 72 10.13 -2.17 -4.08
CA GLY A 72 10.69 -1.42 -2.95
C GLY A 72 11.08 0.02 -3.30
N GLU A 73 10.48 0.58 -4.36
CA GLU A 73 10.67 1.97 -4.77
C GLU A 73 9.74 2.87 -3.95
N THR A 74 10.28 3.48 -2.90
CA THR A 74 9.69 4.68 -2.32
C THR A 74 9.87 5.81 -3.32
N LYS A 75 8.78 6.31 -3.92
CA LYS A 75 8.80 7.68 -4.44
C LYS A 75 9.12 8.57 -3.24
N GLU A 76 10.38 9.01 -3.14
CA GLU A 76 10.77 10.15 -2.33
C GLU A 76 9.94 11.34 -2.84
N ILE A 77 8.82 11.58 -2.18
CA ILE A 77 8.22 12.90 -2.21
C ILE A 77 9.04 13.68 -1.19
N GLN A 78 10.00 14.49 -1.68
CA GLN A 78 10.74 15.46 -0.88
C GLN A 78 9.74 16.24 -0.03
N SER A 79 9.63 15.90 1.26
CA SER A 79 8.87 16.69 2.20
C SER A 79 9.83 17.51 3.02
N ASN A 80 9.68 18.84 2.93
CA ASN A 80 10.39 19.83 3.74
C ASN A 80 9.99 19.80 5.23
N THR A 81 9.58 18.64 5.76
CA THR A 81 9.16 18.48 7.16
C THR A 81 9.84 17.26 7.75
N SER A 82 10.63 17.51 8.79
CA SER A 82 11.66 16.68 9.43
C SER A 82 11.17 15.42 10.16
N ARG A 83 10.18 14.70 9.61
CA ARG A 83 9.88 13.35 10.05
C ARG A 83 10.38 12.43 8.95
N GLU A 84 11.46 11.70 9.22
CA GLU A 84 11.92 10.58 8.40
C GLU A 84 10.70 9.74 8.06
N ARG A 85 10.25 9.86 6.81
CA ARG A 85 9.04 9.19 6.32
C ARG A 85 9.36 7.73 6.33
N LEU A 86 8.62 6.99 7.15
CA LEU A 86 8.80 5.58 7.38
C LEU A 86 9.01 4.88 6.04
N ASN A 87 10.23 4.41 5.86
CA ASN A 87 10.63 3.68 4.68
C ASN A 87 9.88 2.36 4.78
N ILE A 88 8.76 2.21 4.05
CA ILE A 88 7.98 0.96 4.03
C ILE A 88 8.90 -0.23 3.70
N LYS A 89 10.02 0.02 2.99
CA LYS A 89 11.12 -0.92 2.76
C LYS A 89 11.80 -1.40 4.05
N GLU A 90 12.01 -0.56 5.05
CA GLU A 90 12.68 -0.91 6.32
C GLU A 90 11.79 -1.78 7.22
N LEU A 91 10.47 -1.55 7.19
CA LEU A 91 9.49 -2.43 7.83
C LEU A 91 9.33 -3.77 7.08
N LEU A 92 9.37 -3.76 5.74
CA LEU A 92 9.22 -4.98 4.94
C LEU A 92 10.51 -5.81 4.81
N MET A 93 11.69 -5.18 4.80
CA MET A 93 12.98 -5.86 4.64
C MET A 93 13.50 -6.50 5.93
N LEU A 94 12.91 -6.24 7.10
CA LEU A 94 13.34 -6.84 8.37
C LEU A 94 12.95 -8.31 8.57
N LYS A 95 12.34 -9.00 7.59
CA LYS A 95 12.05 -10.44 7.68
C LYS A 95 12.28 -11.26 6.41
N GLN A 96 13.28 -10.90 5.61
CA GLN A 96 13.95 -11.90 4.75
C GLN A 96 15.18 -12.49 5.46
N GLU A 97 15.05 -12.82 6.75
CA GLU A 97 15.91 -13.83 7.37
C GLU A 97 15.03 -14.85 8.10
N LYS A 98 14.84 -15.99 7.44
CA LYS A 98 15.04 -17.32 8.03
C LYS A 98 14.64 -18.43 7.05
N PRO A 99 15.33 -19.57 7.12
CA PRO A 99 16.78 -19.81 7.02
C PRO A 99 17.22 -20.17 5.59
#